data_AF-A0A484ICD9-F1
#
_entry.id   AF-A0A484ICD9-F1
#
_cell.length_a   1.000
_cell.length_b   1.000
_cell.length_c   1.000
_cell.angle_alpha   90.00
_cell.angle_beta   90.00
_cell.angle_gamma   90.00
#
_symmetry.space_group_name_H-M   'P 1'
#
loop_
_entity.id
_entity.type
_entity.pdbx_description
1 polymer ?
#
loop_
_entity_poly.entity_id
_entity_poly.type
_entity_poly.pdbx_seq_one_letter_code
_entity_poly.pdbx_strand_id
1 'polypeptide(L)'
;MLAIFVNLETVDPSLILKIVKEIESELIADGNKEKNYLRLVYFESPLELENSNLKDDNSQTIRGIELNEYNTQIDKVKQKIKDILIKNHISKYIVRNDPINQNTLFIVKRSTLNLTDEVHCRHCGMEFEDEIQLGNHLRIHYMI
;
A
#
# COMPACT_ATOMS: atom_id res chain seq x y z
N MET A 1 19.88 -7.52 -2.49
CA MET A 1 18.87 -6.67 -3.14
C MET A 1 17.96 -6.16 -2.03
N LEU A 2 17.95 -4.84 -1.77
CA LEU A 2 17.17 -4.22 -0.68
C LEU A 2 16.04 -3.42 -1.34
N ALA A 3 14.99 -4.11 -1.79
CA ALA A 3 13.78 -3.47 -2.30
C ALA A 3 12.73 -3.44 -1.19
N ILE A 4 11.84 -2.46 -1.22
CA ILE A 4 10.64 -2.41 -0.38
C ILE A 4 9.48 -2.98 -1.19
N PHE A 5 8.80 -3.98 -0.66
CA PHE A 5 7.62 -4.56 -1.32
C PHE A 5 6.33 -3.99 -0.71
N VAL A 6 5.42 -3.49 -1.53
CA VAL A 6 4.10 -3.03 -1.13
C VAL A 6 3.07 -4.06 -1.59
N ASN A 7 2.50 -4.80 -0.64
CA ASN A 7 1.49 -5.81 -0.88
C ASN A 7 0.10 -5.17 -1.03
N LEU A 8 -0.58 -5.47 -2.15
CA LEU A 8 -1.90 -4.97 -2.52
C LEU A 8 -2.96 -6.06 -2.59
N GLU A 9 -2.68 -7.28 -2.11
CA GLU A 9 -3.55 -8.46 -2.29
C GLU A 9 -4.94 -8.28 -1.66
N THR A 10 -5.05 -7.48 -0.60
CA THR A 10 -6.33 -7.23 0.08
C THR A 10 -7.08 -6.00 -0.46
N VAL A 11 -6.46 -5.26 -1.38
CA VAL A 11 -7.01 -4.05 -1.98
C VAL A 11 -8.01 -4.42 -3.06
N ASP A 12 -9.14 -3.71 -3.11
CA ASP A 12 -10.16 -3.99 -4.12
C ASP A 12 -9.60 -3.66 -5.51
N PRO A 13 -9.82 -4.51 -6.53
CA PRO A 13 -9.22 -4.33 -7.86
C PRO A 13 -9.47 -2.95 -8.49
N SER A 14 -10.63 -2.35 -8.23
CA SER A 14 -10.99 -1.01 -8.72
C SER A 14 -10.11 0.12 -8.15
N LEU A 15 -9.43 -0.10 -7.02
CA LEU A 15 -8.57 0.87 -6.36
C LEU A 15 -7.08 0.61 -6.59
N ILE A 16 -6.70 -0.62 -6.94
CA ILE A 16 -5.30 -1.01 -7.16
C ILE A 16 -4.63 -0.08 -8.17
N LEU A 17 -5.23 0.09 -9.36
CA LEU A 17 -4.66 0.95 -10.41
C LEU A 17 -4.54 2.41 -9.97
N LYS A 18 -5.49 2.89 -9.15
CA LYS A 18 -5.46 4.25 -8.61
C LYS A 18 -4.28 4.40 -7.63
N ILE A 19 -4.13 3.47 -6.70
CA ILE A 19 -3.04 3.48 -5.71
C ILE A 19 -1.68 3.37 -6.39
N VAL A 20 -1.53 2.46 -7.37
CA VAL A 20 -0.29 2.29 -8.13
C VAL A 20 0.11 3.60 -8.82
N LYS A 21 -0.82 4.27 -9.51
CA LYS A 21 -0.55 5.54 -10.21
C LYS A 21 -0.13 6.66 -9.26
N GLU A 22 -0.76 6.76 -8.10
CA GLU A 22 -0.41 7.77 -7.10
C GLU A 22 0.95 7.48 -6.47
N ILE A 23 1.27 6.21 -6.20
CA ILE A 23 2.59 5.77 -5.74
C ILE A 23 3.66 6.12 -6.78
N GLU A 24 3.39 5.83 -8.07
CA GLU A 24 4.27 6.19 -9.17
C GLU A 24 4.50 7.69 -9.22
N SER A 25 3.44 8.50 -9.15
CA SER A 25 3.53 9.97 -9.19
C SER A 25 4.32 10.55 -8.00
N GLU A 26 4.04 10.11 -6.77
CA GLU A 26 4.62 10.72 -5.56
C GLU A 26 6.03 10.19 -5.20
N LEU A 27 6.42 9.03 -5.74
CA LEU A 27 7.74 8.44 -5.53
C LEU A 27 8.70 8.66 -6.71
N ILE A 28 8.21 8.92 -7.93
CA ILE A 28 9.05 8.99 -9.15
C ILE A 28 9.18 10.41 -9.71
N ALA A 29 8.33 11.38 -9.30
CA ALA A 29 8.31 12.72 -9.89
C ALA A 29 9.58 13.60 -9.69
N ASP A 30 10.62 13.10 -9.02
CA ASP A 30 11.87 13.84 -8.81
C ASP A 30 12.89 13.57 -9.94
N GLY A 31 12.62 14.13 -11.14
CA GLY A 31 13.57 14.55 -12.19
C GLY A 31 14.62 13.57 -12.77
N ASN A 32 14.90 12.43 -12.16
CA ASN A 32 15.97 11.50 -12.52
C ASN A 32 15.39 10.32 -13.33
N LYS A 33 15.40 10.49 -14.65
CA LYS A 33 14.94 9.51 -15.65
C LYS A 33 15.73 8.18 -15.69
N GLU A 34 16.75 7.99 -14.85
CA GLU A 34 17.57 6.76 -14.83
C GLU A 34 17.07 5.68 -13.85
N LYS A 35 15.90 5.92 -13.25
CA LYS A 35 15.46 5.21 -12.05
C LYS A 35 14.16 4.43 -12.33
N ASN A 36 14.25 3.38 -13.17
CA ASN A 36 13.20 2.38 -13.39
C ASN A 36 12.98 1.56 -12.10
N TYR A 37 12.24 2.09 -11.13
CA TYR A 37 12.26 1.60 -9.74
C TYR A 37 10.93 1.06 -9.21
N LEU A 38 9.93 0.96 -10.07
CA LEU A 38 8.64 0.38 -9.74
C LEU A 38 8.45 -0.87 -10.58
N ARG A 39 8.53 -2.04 -9.95
CA ARG A 39 8.19 -3.31 -10.61
C ARG A 39 6.85 -3.78 -10.11
N LEU A 40 5.88 -3.88 -11.02
CA LEU A 40 4.59 -4.49 -10.75
C LEU A 40 4.77 -6.00 -10.61
N VAL A 41 4.31 -6.54 -9.49
CA VAL A 41 4.25 -7.98 -9.23
C VAL A 41 2.82 -8.40 -9.50
N TYR A 42 2.63 -9.35 -10.42
CA TYR A 42 1.33 -9.89 -10.76
C TYR A 42 1.12 -11.23 -10.05
N PHE A 43 -0.14 -11.63 -9.86
CA PHE A 43 -0.43 -13.01 -9.48
C PHE A 43 -0.01 -13.95 -10.61
N GLU A 44 0.60 -15.09 -10.28
CA GLU A 44 0.87 -16.14 -11.26
C GLU A 44 -0.48 -16.65 -11.77
N SER A 45 -0.71 -16.49 -13.08
CA SER A 45 -1.92 -17.00 -13.72
C SER A 45 -1.82 -18.53 -13.75
N PRO A 46 -2.80 -19.32 -13.28
CA PRO A 46 -2.69 -20.78 -13.21
C PRO A 46 -2.67 -21.52 -14.56
N LEU A 47 -2.46 -20.85 -15.69
CA LEU A 47 -2.70 -21.40 -17.02
C LEU A 47 -1.49 -21.26 -17.94
N GLU A 48 -0.45 -22.04 -17.65
CA GLU A 48 0.36 -22.64 -18.72
C GLU A 48 -0.14 -24.07 -18.97
N LEU A 49 -1.27 -24.20 -19.67
CA LEU A 49 -1.55 -25.42 -20.42
C LEU A 49 -2.44 -25.10 -21.64
N GLU A 50 -1.78 -25.11 -22.81
CA GLU A 50 -2.29 -25.45 -24.13
C GLU A 50 -3.77 -25.12 -24.44
N ASN A 51 -4.01 -24.06 -25.22
CA ASN A 51 -4.50 -24.20 -26.61
C ASN A 51 -4.93 -22.86 -27.22
N SER A 52 -4.59 -22.76 -28.50
CA SER A 52 -4.84 -21.72 -29.49
C SER A 52 -6.23 -21.06 -29.47
N ASN A 53 -6.21 -19.75 -29.73
CA ASN A 53 -7.31 -18.89 -30.22
C ASN A 53 -8.49 -18.66 -29.27
N LEU A 54 -8.39 -17.63 -28.43
CA LEU A 54 -9.48 -16.69 -28.11
C LEU A 54 -8.90 -15.42 -27.47
N LYS A 55 -9.51 -14.29 -27.81
CA LYS A 55 -9.06 -12.91 -27.61
C LYS A 55 -8.69 -12.56 -26.17
N ASP A 56 -7.45 -12.08 -26.02
CA ASP A 56 -7.05 -10.85 -25.32
C ASP A 56 -8.02 -10.36 -24.22
N ASP A 57 -7.89 -10.93 -23.04
CA ASP A 57 -8.11 -10.21 -21.78
C ASP A 57 -7.21 -10.86 -20.72
N ASN A 58 -5.90 -10.62 -20.84
CA ASN A 58 -4.94 -10.94 -19.80
C ASN A 58 -5.17 -10.00 -18.61
N SER A 59 -6.27 -10.21 -17.87
CA SER A 59 -6.56 -9.55 -16.60
C SER A 59 -5.62 -10.07 -15.51
N GLN A 60 -4.31 -9.85 -15.69
CA GLN A 60 -3.32 -10.07 -14.66
C GLN A 60 -3.63 -9.09 -13.52
N THR A 61 -4.05 -9.64 -12.39
CA THR A 61 -4.31 -8.81 -11.19
C THR A 61 -2.96 -8.46 -10.58
N ILE A 62 -2.75 -7.19 -10.23
CA ILE A 62 -1.52 -6.73 -9.59
C ILE A 62 -1.54 -7.19 -8.12
N ARG A 63 -0.56 -8.00 -7.74
CA ARG A 63 -0.33 -8.48 -6.37
C ARG A 63 0.33 -7.41 -5.49
N GLY A 64 1.23 -6.63 -6.06
CA GLY A 64 1.97 -5.62 -5.32
C GLY A 64 2.99 -4.88 -6.17
N ILE A 65 3.80 -4.08 -5.49
CA ILE A 65 4.77 -3.19 -6.09
C ILE A 65 6.12 -3.38 -5.39
N GLU A 66 7.17 -3.69 -6.13
CA GLU A 66 8.55 -3.60 -5.63
C GLU A 66 9.12 -2.21 -5.92
N LEU A 67 9.57 -1.53 -4.87
CA LEU A 67 10.22 -0.23 -4.90
C LEU A 67 11.71 -0.44 -4.67
N ASN A 68 12.56 0.05 -5.59
CA ASN A 68 14.02 -0.01 -5.44
C ASN A 68 14.56 1.07 -4.47
N GLU A 69 14.02 1.07 -3.26
CA GLU A 69 14.35 1.98 -2.17
C GLU A 69 15.07 1.20 -1.06
N TYR A 70 16.12 1.79 -0.49
CA TYR A 70 16.83 1.18 0.64
C TYR A 70 15.90 0.96 1.84
N ASN A 71 16.09 -0.15 2.55
CA ASN A 71 15.25 -0.51 3.69
C ASN A 71 15.22 0.55 4.82
N THR A 72 16.27 1.37 4.92
CA THR A 72 16.33 2.52 5.84
C THR A 72 15.30 3.60 5.55
N GLN A 73 14.60 3.53 4.41
CA GLN A 73 13.55 4.45 4.00
C GLN A 73 12.14 3.87 4.15
N ILE A 74 11.99 2.66 4.72
CA ILE A 74 10.67 2.03 4.80
C ILE A 74 9.64 2.87 5.56
N ASP A 75 10.02 3.54 6.64
CA ASP A 75 9.11 4.43 7.37
C ASP A 75 8.70 5.65 6.53
N LYS A 76 9.62 6.18 5.71
CA LYS A 76 9.32 7.27 4.76
C LYS A 76 8.36 6.80 3.68
N VAL A 77 8.59 5.61 3.13
CA VAL A 77 7.71 4.99 2.13
C VAL A 77 6.33 4.69 2.73
N LYS A 78 6.30 4.13 3.96
CA LYS A 78 5.06 3.90 4.72
C LYS A 78 4.27 5.19 4.88
N GLN A 79 4.93 6.27 5.30
CA GLN A 79 4.28 7.58 5.48
C GLN A 79 3.74 8.11 4.14
N LYS A 80 4.54 8.06 3.06
CA LYS A 80 4.07 8.48 1.73
C LYS A 80 2.86 7.69 1.26
N ILE A 81 2.84 6.37 1.47
CA ILE A 81 1.68 5.54 1.10
C ILE A 81 0.47 5.91 1.96
N LYS A 82 0.64 6.14 3.27
CA LYS A 82 -0.46 6.64 4.13
C LYS A 82 -1.02 7.96 3.60
N ASP A 83 -0.15 8.90 3.25
CA ASP A 83 -0.54 10.21 2.72
C ASP A 83 -1.32 10.06 1.40
N ILE A 84 -0.87 9.18 0.50
CA ILE A 84 -1.58 8.83 -0.75
C ILE A 84 -2.99 8.33 -0.45
N LEU A 85 -3.15 7.40 0.49
CA LEU A 85 -4.47 6.86 0.84
C LEU A 85 -5.39 7.96 1.39
N ILE A 86 -4.86 8.85 2.24
CA ILE A 86 -5.62 9.95 2.84
C ILE A 86 -6.03 10.97 1.76
N LYS A 87 -5.08 11.44 0.94
CA LYS A 87 -5.29 12.39 -0.17
C LYS A 87 -6.34 11.89 -1.16
N ASN A 88 -6.41 10.58 -1.36
CA ASN A 88 -7.34 9.95 -2.29
C ASN A 88 -8.67 9.52 -1.64
N HIS A 89 -8.91 9.89 -0.38
CA HIS A 89 -10.08 9.51 0.42
C HIS A 89 -10.28 7.99 0.55
N ILE A 90 -9.20 7.23 0.52
CA ILE A 90 -9.16 5.77 0.64
C ILE A 90 -9.03 5.38 2.12
N SER A 91 -10.03 5.76 2.91
CA SER A 91 -10.01 5.61 4.38
C SER A 91 -10.33 4.20 4.89
N LYS A 92 -10.74 3.28 4.01
CA LYS A 92 -11.05 1.90 4.38
C LYS A 92 -9.81 1.01 4.52
N TYR A 93 -8.64 1.51 4.13
CA TYR A 93 -7.36 0.79 4.23
C TYR A 93 -6.38 1.48 5.17
N ILE A 94 -5.39 0.71 5.63
CA ILE A 94 -4.23 1.19 6.38
C ILE A 94 -2.96 0.53 5.84
N VAL A 95 -1.82 1.14 6.13
CA VAL A 95 -0.50 0.62 5.76
C VAL A 95 0.19 0.11 7.02
N ARG A 96 0.67 -1.14 7.00
CA ARG A 96 1.42 -1.76 8.10
C ARG A 96 2.72 -2.38 7.61
N ASN A 97 3.66 -2.55 8.50
CA ASN A 97 4.87 -3.33 8.23
C ASN A 97 4.55 -4.81 8.39
N ASP A 98 5.21 -5.66 7.60
CA ASP A 98 5.18 -7.09 7.84
C ASP A 98 6.03 -7.45 9.07
N PRO A 99 5.51 -8.24 10.02
CA PRO A 99 6.27 -8.62 11.21
C PRO A 99 7.42 -9.59 10.91
N ILE A 100 7.38 -10.31 9.79
CA ILE A 100 8.39 -11.31 9.38
C ILE A 100 9.43 -10.65 8.46
N ASN A 101 8.98 -9.83 7.52
CA ASN A 101 9.79 -9.19 6.50
C ASN A 101 9.77 -7.67 6.66
N GLN A 102 10.79 -7.15 7.34
CA GLN A 102 10.96 -5.72 7.61
C GLN A 102 11.05 -4.83 6.35
N ASN A 103 11.16 -5.40 5.16
CA ASN A 103 11.13 -4.69 3.87
C ASN A 103 9.74 -4.68 3.22
N THR A 104 8.71 -5.24 3.86
CA THR A 104 7.38 -5.38 3.27
C THR A 104 6.36 -4.51 3.98
N LEU A 105 5.56 -3.81 3.20
CA LEU A 105 4.42 -3.02 3.63
C LEU A 105 3.13 -3.67 3.12
N PHE A 106 2.14 -3.79 3.99
CA PHE A 106 0.82 -4.32 3.67
C PHE A 106 -0.21 -3.20 3.65
N ILE A 107 -0.97 -3.11 2.57
CA ILE A 107 -2.21 -2.31 2.54
C ILE A 107 -3.37 -3.25 2.90
N VAL A 108 -3.95 -3.07 4.09
CA VAL A 108 -5.00 -3.95 4.64
C VAL A 108 -6.29 -3.21 4.94
N LYS A 109 -7.43 -3.90 4.79
CA LYS A 109 -8.74 -3.36 5.15
C LYS A 109 -8.81 -3.12 6.66
N ARG A 110 -9.38 -1.99 7.07
CA ARG A 110 -9.59 -1.68 8.50
C ARG A 110 -10.50 -2.67 9.21
N SER A 111 -11.46 -3.25 8.49
CA SER A 111 -12.41 -4.22 9.03
C SER A 111 -11.79 -5.60 9.31
N THR A 112 -10.59 -5.87 8.78
CA THR A 112 -9.90 -7.16 8.98
C THR A 112 -8.86 -7.10 10.08
N LEU A 113 -8.84 -6.00 10.85
CA LEU A 113 -7.90 -5.79 11.95
C LEU A 113 -8.44 -6.43 13.22
N ASN A 114 -7.58 -7.14 13.93
CA ASN A 114 -7.91 -7.72 15.22
C ASN A 114 -7.84 -6.65 16.32
N LEU A 115 -8.53 -6.88 17.44
CA LEU A 115 -8.54 -6.01 18.62
C LEU A 115 -7.15 -5.77 19.25
N THR A 116 -6.18 -6.63 18.93
CA THR A 116 -4.79 -6.53 19.41
C THR A 116 -3.90 -5.68 18.52
N ASP A 117 -4.43 -5.20 17.40
CA ASP A 117 -3.65 -4.46 16.45
C ASP A 117 -3.66 -2.96 16.75
N GLU A 118 -2.58 -2.26 16.38
CA GLU A 118 -2.49 -0.79 16.44
C GLU A 118 -3.74 -0.15 15.82
N VAL A 119 -4.29 0.84 16.52
CA VAL A 119 -5.45 1.60 16.08
C VAL A 119 -5.02 2.85 15.31
N HIS A 120 -5.67 3.12 14.18
CA HIS A 120 -5.26 4.19 13.26
C HIS A 120 -6.27 5.32 13.23
N CYS A 121 -5.81 6.57 13.24
CA CYS A 121 -6.67 7.73 13.00
C CYS A 121 -7.25 7.72 11.60
N ARG A 122 -8.57 7.97 11.49
CA ARG A 122 -9.25 8.03 10.18
C ARG A 122 -8.94 9.28 9.37
N HIS A 123 -8.51 10.35 10.04
CA HIS A 123 -8.27 11.64 9.41
C HIS A 123 -6.82 11.79 8.94
N CYS A 124 -5.84 11.34 9.74
CA CYS A 124 -4.41 11.57 9.45
C CYS A 124 -3.56 10.28 9.37
N GLY A 125 -4.15 9.10 9.61
CA GLY A 125 -3.42 7.82 9.50
C GLY A 125 -2.36 7.55 10.57
N MET A 126 -2.29 8.39 11.62
CA MET A 126 -1.42 8.19 12.78
C MET A 126 -1.77 6.90 13.52
N GLU A 127 -0.75 6.20 14.00
CA GLU A 127 -0.80 4.92 14.73
C GLU A 127 -0.83 5.16 16.24
N PHE A 128 -1.64 4.40 16.95
CA PHE A 128 -1.73 4.42 18.40
C PHE A 128 -1.82 2.99 18.94
N GLU A 129 -1.33 2.79 20.16
CA GLU A 129 -1.32 1.49 20.82
C GLU A 129 -2.73 1.08 21.28
N ASP A 130 -3.58 2.06 21.59
CA ASP A 130 -4.90 1.82 22.17
C ASP A 130 -5.95 2.88 21.78
N GLU A 131 -7.23 2.55 21.99
CA GLU A 131 -8.36 3.44 21.69
C GLU A 131 -8.39 4.70 22.55
N ILE A 132 -7.76 4.71 23.73
CA ILE A 132 -7.71 5.88 24.62
C ILE A 132 -6.79 6.94 23.99
N GLN A 133 -5.60 6.53 23.54
CA GLN A 133 -4.66 7.38 22.83
C GLN A 133 -5.27 7.93 21.53
N LEU A 134 -5.92 7.07 20.74
CA LEU A 134 -6.66 7.50 19.56
C LEU A 134 -7.78 8.48 19.91
N GLY A 135 -8.57 8.19 20.94
CA GLY A 135 -9.67 9.05 21.40
C GLY A 135 -9.18 10.44 21.81
N ASN A 136 -8.02 10.53 22.47
CA ASN A 136 -7.37 11.79 22.79
C ASN A 136 -6.92 12.53 21.53
N HIS A 137 -6.32 11.83 20.58
CA HIS A 137 -5.90 12.42 19.30
C HIS A 137 -7.09 12.94 18.47
N LEU A 138 -8.20 12.22 18.43
CA LEU A 138 -9.40 12.63 17.69
C LEU A 138 -9.95 13.98 18.17
N ARG A 139 -9.74 14.35 19.44
CA ARG A 139 -10.16 15.69 19.95
C ARG A 139 -9.49 16.82 19.19
N ILE A 140 -8.27 16.64 18.70
CA ILE A 140 -7.56 17.64 17.89
C ILE A 140 -8.29 17.87 16.56
N HIS A 141 -8.84 16.80 15.97
CA HIS A 141 -9.62 16.91 14.74
C HIS A 141 -11.01 17.55 14.93
N TYR A 142 -11.55 17.55 16.14
CA TYR A 142 -12.82 18.24 16.46
C TYR A 142 -12.65 19.71 16.82
N MET A 143 -11.42 20.15 17.13
CA MET A 143 -11.13 21.53 17.58
C MET A 143 -10.62 22.44 16.44
N ILE A 144 -10.60 21.95 15.20
CA ILE A 144 -10.15 22.66 13.99
C ILE A 144 -11.31 22.65 12.99
#